data_AF-A0A951Z702-F1
#
_entry.id   AF-A0A951Z702-F1
#
_cell.length_a   1.000
_cell.length_b   1.000
_cell.length_c   1.000
_cell.angle_alpha   90.00
_cell.angle_beta   90.00
_cell.angle_gamma   90.00
#
_symmetry.space_group_name_H-M   'P 1'
#
loop_
_entity.id
_entity.type
_entity.pdbx_description
1 polymer ?
#
loop_
_entity_poly.entity_id
_entity_poly.type
_entity_poly.pdbx_seq_one_letter_code
_entity_poly.pdbx_strand_id
1 'polypeptide(L)'
;MSKKRRHFPKLREYLEHVHKTSPLERAEGWLIGLGVGGTITSLVVAGLATAITDTPAMMLGGLAALGAVWTGWVVLYRNNFHPRDEAKKAVVEAHKAAKKMLEHVKGRRLHRYMDVPTAEVLEACAFHWSRVRAALDSPAWSPDVLEGHWFAVRDQALRACDEAMLEAIYLARASLSDKRRSNSPEILEWAEDFFDVDVDDLLKKLGVKHASTDEDVYGYQPALLRPLHQIGTKLRTLADEMEQAPAPQVRPMTAARQSSASAIDLTLSEIGALKRAERELDDSIRQRLDH
;
A
#
# COMPACT_ATOMS: atom_id res chain seq x y z
N MET A 1 -15.50 17.00 -30.88
CA MET A 1 -15.95 16.81 -29.48
C MET A 1 -14.72 16.79 -28.58
N SER A 2 -14.66 17.69 -27.58
CA SER A 2 -13.51 17.83 -26.69
C SER A 2 -13.39 16.58 -25.80
N LYS A 3 -12.29 15.82 -25.94
CA LYS A 3 -11.95 14.69 -25.05
C LYS A 3 -11.84 15.23 -23.62
N LYS A 4 -12.90 15.09 -22.83
CA LYS A 4 -12.95 15.52 -21.43
C LYS A 4 -11.82 14.79 -20.70
N ARG A 5 -10.81 15.52 -20.23
CA ARG A 5 -9.66 14.94 -19.55
C ARG A 5 -10.17 14.32 -18.24
N ARG A 6 -10.25 12.99 -18.17
CA ARG A 6 -10.63 12.28 -16.93
C ARG A 6 -9.63 12.60 -15.83
N HIS A 7 -10.15 12.93 -14.66
CA HIS A 7 -9.38 13.30 -13.50
C HIS A 7 -9.59 12.25 -12.42
N PHE A 8 -8.50 11.83 -11.78
CA PHE A 8 -8.46 10.80 -10.74
C PHE A 8 -7.88 11.43 -9.48
N PRO A 9 -8.65 12.32 -8.80
CA PRO A 9 -8.15 13.09 -7.66
C PRO A 9 -7.79 12.22 -6.46
N LYS A 10 -8.57 11.19 -6.14
CA LYS A 10 -8.33 10.35 -4.96
C LYS A 10 -7.19 9.37 -5.17
N LEU A 11 -7.10 8.79 -6.35
CA LEU A 11 -5.95 7.99 -6.74
C LEU A 11 -4.68 8.85 -6.72
N ARG A 12 -4.75 10.10 -7.19
CA ARG A 12 -3.62 11.04 -7.09
C ARG A 12 -3.20 11.27 -5.63
N GLU A 13 -4.14 11.56 -4.76
CA GLU A 13 -3.91 11.80 -3.33
C GLU A 13 -3.19 10.60 -2.69
N TYR A 14 -3.68 9.39 -2.95
CA TYR A 14 -3.06 8.16 -2.48
C TYR A 14 -1.65 7.96 -3.06
N LEU A 15 -1.47 8.12 -4.37
CA LEU A 15 -0.17 7.94 -5.02
C LEU A 15 0.87 8.95 -4.52
N GLU A 16 0.46 10.19 -4.24
CA GLU A 16 1.32 11.19 -3.59
C GLU A 16 1.65 10.79 -2.14
N HIS A 17 0.71 10.18 -1.42
CA HIS A 17 0.97 9.64 -0.09
C HIS A 17 2.01 8.50 -0.13
N VAL A 18 1.81 7.49 -0.97
CA VAL A 18 2.73 6.34 -1.13
C VAL A 18 4.10 6.79 -1.59
N HIS A 19 4.18 7.76 -2.50
CA HIS A 19 5.47 8.30 -2.96
C HIS A 19 6.26 8.89 -1.79
N LYS A 20 5.61 9.68 -0.93
CA LYS A 20 6.23 10.27 0.28
C LYS A 20 6.63 9.24 1.33
N THR A 21 5.87 8.15 1.48
CA THR A 21 6.13 7.09 2.47
C THR A 21 7.01 5.97 1.96
N SER A 22 7.35 5.97 0.66
CA SER A 22 8.06 4.86 0.04
C SER A 22 9.43 4.62 0.70
N PRO A 23 9.74 3.38 1.14
CA PRO A 23 11.03 3.04 1.69
C PRO A 23 12.13 3.15 0.64
N LEU A 24 11.79 3.04 -0.64
CA LEU A 24 12.72 3.19 -1.76
C LEU A 24 13.24 4.62 -1.86
N GLU A 25 12.41 5.66 -1.75
CA GLU A 25 12.92 7.04 -1.81
C GLU A 25 13.58 7.48 -0.51
N ARG A 26 13.14 6.94 0.63
CA ARG A 26 13.84 7.12 1.90
C ARG A 26 15.21 6.46 1.88
N ALA A 27 15.31 5.26 1.30
CA ALA A 27 16.57 4.56 1.10
C ALA A 27 17.43 5.26 0.03
N GLU A 28 16.88 5.69 -1.11
CA GLU A 28 17.62 6.47 -2.12
C GLU A 28 18.15 7.78 -1.53
N GLY A 29 17.34 8.52 -0.77
CA GLY A 29 17.77 9.75 -0.10
C GLY A 29 18.86 9.51 0.95
N TRP A 30 18.73 8.44 1.76
CA TRP A 30 19.73 8.07 2.76
C TRP A 30 21.01 7.49 2.12
N LEU A 31 20.88 6.72 1.04
CA LEU A 31 21.99 6.13 0.27
C LEU A 31 22.74 7.19 -0.54
N ILE A 32 22.06 8.19 -1.10
CA ILE A 32 22.70 9.35 -1.73
C ILE A 32 23.39 10.20 -0.65
N GLY A 33 22.73 10.42 0.50
CA GLY A 33 23.31 11.14 1.64
C GLY A 33 24.58 10.47 2.21
N LEU A 34 24.58 9.15 2.36
CA LEU A 34 25.76 8.38 2.77
C LEU A 34 26.81 8.22 1.67
N GLY A 35 26.39 8.06 0.42
CA GLY A 35 27.30 7.92 -0.72
C GLY A 35 28.10 9.21 -0.98
N VAL A 36 27.44 10.36 -0.93
CA VAL A 36 28.09 11.67 -1.12
C VAL A 36 28.75 12.15 0.18
N GLY A 37 28.08 12.03 1.33
CA GLY A 37 28.63 12.44 2.62
C GLY A 37 29.82 11.59 3.10
N GLY A 38 29.76 10.27 2.88
CA GLY A 38 30.78 9.31 3.32
C GLY A 38 32.03 9.29 2.45
N THR A 39 31.90 9.49 1.13
CA THR A 39 33.07 9.58 0.23
C THR A 39 33.84 10.88 0.44
N ILE A 40 33.14 12.00 0.62
CA ILE A 40 33.76 13.30 0.87
C ILE A 40 34.46 13.33 2.24
N THR A 41 33.83 12.83 3.31
CA THR A 41 34.48 12.78 4.63
C THR A 41 35.65 11.80 4.69
N SER A 42 35.55 10.65 4.02
CA SER A 42 36.67 9.70 3.92
C SER A 42 37.87 10.27 3.15
N LEU A 43 37.65 11.00 2.06
CA LEU A 43 38.73 11.64 1.29
C LEU A 43 39.43 12.75 2.08
N VAL A 44 38.67 13.55 2.84
CA VAL A 44 39.22 14.63 3.67
C VAL A 44 40.02 14.06 4.85
N VAL A 45 39.52 13.02 5.53
CA VAL A 45 40.23 12.37 6.65
C VAL A 45 41.49 11.63 6.16
N ALA A 46 41.43 10.95 5.02
CA ALA A 46 42.60 10.30 4.44
C ALA A 46 43.65 11.33 3.99
N GLY A 47 43.22 12.44 3.36
CA GLY A 47 44.13 13.53 2.96
C GLY A 47 44.80 14.23 4.15
N LEU A 48 44.08 14.43 5.25
CA LEU A 48 44.65 14.97 6.50
C LEU A 48 45.60 13.98 7.20
N ALA A 49 45.27 12.69 7.21
CA ALA A 49 46.13 11.66 7.81
C ALA A 49 47.44 11.46 7.05
N THR A 50 47.42 11.51 5.71
CA THR A 50 48.63 11.41 4.88
C THR A 50 49.53 12.64 4.97
N ALA A 51 49.00 13.79 5.38
CA ALA A 51 49.81 15.00 5.57
C ALA A 51 50.58 15.02 6.91
N ILE A 52 50.18 14.20 7.88
CA ILE A 52 50.72 14.21 9.25
C ILE A 52 51.65 13.02 9.52
N THR A 53 51.53 11.91 8.78
CA THR A 53 52.33 10.70 9.02
C THR A 53 52.68 9.92 7.75
N ASP A 54 53.97 9.61 7.54
CA ASP A 54 54.54 8.82 6.42
C ASP A 54 54.31 7.29 6.53
N THR A 55 53.21 6.85 7.14
CA THR A 55 52.99 5.41 7.37
C THR A 55 52.10 4.78 6.30
N PRO A 56 52.61 3.84 5.47
CA PRO A 56 51.82 3.12 4.47
C PRO A 56 50.68 2.29 5.08
N ALA A 57 50.74 2.01 6.40
CA ALA A 57 49.68 1.36 7.16
C ALA A 57 48.37 2.19 7.19
N MET A 58 48.43 3.53 7.20
CA MET A 58 47.21 4.35 7.20
C MET A 58 46.51 4.37 5.84
N MET A 59 47.25 4.30 4.74
CA MET A 59 46.67 4.15 3.39
C MET A 59 45.92 2.82 3.24
N LEU A 60 46.49 1.72 3.74
CA LEU A 60 45.83 0.40 3.74
C LEU A 60 44.58 0.39 4.62
N GLY A 61 44.63 1.05 5.79
CA GLY A 61 43.47 1.23 6.66
C GLY A 61 42.34 2.05 5.99
N GLY A 62 42.70 3.12 5.27
CA GLY A 62 41.75 3.93 4.51
C GLY A 62 41.08 3.16 3.36
N LEU A 63 41.84 2.35 2.62
CA LEU A 63 41.30 1.48 1.57
C LEU A 63 40.38 0.39 2.14
N ALA A 64 40.73 -0.22 3.27
CA ALA A 64 39.88 -1.20 3.94
C ALA A 64 38.57 -0.58 4.43
N ALA A 65 38.61 0.64 4.98
CA ALA A 65 37.42 1.38 5.38
C ALA A 65 36.53 1.72 4.19
N LEU A 66 37.09 2.19 3.07
CA LEU A 66 36.36 2.42 1.83
C LEU A 66 35.74 1.13 1.28
N GLY A 67 36.47 0.02 1.32
CA GLY A 67 35.98 -1.31 0.93
C GLY A 67 34.82 -1.79 1.81
N ALA A 68 34.88 -1.57 3.13
CA ALA A 68 33.80 -1.91 4.06
C ALA A 68 32.55 -1.05 3.83
N VAL A 69 32.72 0.26 3.58
CA VAL A 69 31.61 1.15 3.21
C VAL A 69 30.99 0.74 1.87
N TRP A 70 31.82 0.41 0.87
CA TRP A 70 31.36 -0.02 -0.44
C TRP A 70 30.64 -1.37 -0.38
N THR A 71 31.18 -2.35 0.33
CA THR A 71 30.54 -3.67 0.48
C THR A 71 29.26 -3.58 1.30
N GLY A 72 29.24 -2.81 2.38
CA GLY A 72 28.02 -2.49 3.13
C GLY A 72 26.96 -1.82 2.25
N TRP A 73 27.38 -0.87 1.41
CA TRP A 73 26.53 -0.20 0.43
C TRP A 73 25.96 -1.17 -0.60
N VAL A 74 26.78 -2.04 -1.21
CA VAL A 74 26.34 -3.05 -2.18
C VAL A 74 25.39 -4.06 -1.53
N VAL A 75 25.64 -4.49 -0.29
CA VAL A 75 24.76 -5.43 0.42
C VAL A 75 23.42 -4.79 0.75
N LEU A 76 23.40 -3.56 1.26
CA LEU A 76 22.15 -2.82 1.54
C LEU A 76 21.38 -2.52 0.25
N TYR A 77 22.07 -2.10 -0.80
CA TYR A 77 21.48 -1.85 -2.11
C TYR A 77 20.88 -3.14 -2.69
N ARG A 78 21.63 -4.25 -2.66
CA ARG A 78 21.14 -5.54 -3.17
C ARG A 78 19.95 -6.06 -2.36
N ASN A 79 19.95 -5.91 -1.04
CA ASN A 79 18.87 -6.41 -0.21
C ASN A 79 17.57 -5.58 -0.34
N ASN A 80 17.68 -4.26 -0.51
CA ASN A 80 16.52 -3.38 -0.62
C ASN A 80 15.98 -3.27 -2.05
N PHE A 81 16.83 -3.31 -3.08
CA PHE A 81 16.40 -3.17 -4.48
C PHE A 81 16.24 -4.51 -5.21
N HIS A 82 16.89 -5.57 -4.73
CA HIS A 82 16.75 -6.96 -5.21
C HIS A 82 16.45 -7.92 -4.06
N PRO A 83 15.32 -7.74 -3.34
CA PRO A 83 14.96 -8.63 -2.26
C PRO A 83 14.83 -10.05 -2.78
N ARG A 84 15.43 -11.01 -2.07
CA ARG A 84 15.29 -12.44 -2.39
C ARG A 84 13.86 -12.95 -2.11
N ASP A 85 13.18 -12.34 -1.15
CA ASP A 85 11.83 -12.71 -0.71
C ASP A 85 10.77 -12.23 -1.72
N GLU A 86 9.88 -13.13 -2.14
CA GLU A 86 8.80 -12.83 -3.10
C GLU A 86 7.85 -11.73 -2.60
N ALA A 87 7.51 -11.74 -1.31
CA ALA A 87 6.66 -10.72 -0.70
C ALA A 87 7.26 -9.31 -0.82
N LYS A 88 8.57 -9.17 -0.60
CA LYS A 88 9.26 -7.87 -0.72
C LYS A 88 9.38 -7.44 -2.18
N LYS A 89 9.57 -8.38 -3.12
CA LYS A 89 9.54 -8.07 -4.56
C LYS A 89 8.19 -7.49 -4.96
N ALA A 90 7.09 -8.10 -4.51
CA ALA A 90 5.74 -7.63 -4.79
C ALA A 90 5.53 -6.18 -4.31
N VAL A 91 5.97 -5.86 -3.09
CA VAL A 91 5.91 -4.49 -2.55
C VAL A 91 6.75 -3.52 -3.38
N VAL A 92 7.99 -3.86 -3.74
CA VAL A 92 8.85 -3.01 -4.58
C VAL A 92 8.22 -2.76 -5.95
N GLU A 93 7.62 -3.79 -6.55
CA GLU A 93 6.94 -3.70 -7.83
C GLU A 93 5.66 -2.85 -7.75
N ALA A 94 4.90 -2.96 -6.66
CA ALA A 94 3.75 -2.10 -6.37
C ALA A 94 4.17 -0.63 -6.28
N HIS A 95 5.27 -0.32 -5.59
CA HIS A 95 5.79 1.05 -5.49
C HIS A 95 6.29 1.59 -6.83
N LYS A 96 6.98 0.76 -7.64
CA LYS A 96 7.38 1.14 -9.01
C LYS A 96 6.16 1.43 -9.89
N ALA A 97 5.12 0.60 -9.79
CA ALA A 97 3.87 0.80 -10.51
C ALA A 97 3.17 2.09 -10.04
N ALA A 98 3.10 2.33 -8.72
CA ALA A 98 2.56 3.55 -8.14
C ALA A 98 3.28 4.80 -8.65
N LYS A 99 4.62 4.80 -8.71
CA LYS A 99 5.42 5.91 -9.24
C LYS A 99 5.10 6.20 -10.71
N LYS A 100 5.07 5.16 -11.56
CA LYS A 100 4.67 5.30 -12.97
C LYS A 100 3.23 5.83 -13.10
N MET A 101 2.30 5.30 -12.32
CA MET A 101 0.91 5.77 -12.30
C MET A 101 0.84 7.25 -11.89
N LEU A 102 1.60 7.68 -10.89
CA LEU A 102 1.63 9.07 -10.42
C LEU A 102 2.08 10.04 -11.52
N GLU A 103 3.12 9.69 -12.28
CA GLU A 103 3.58 10.47 -13.43
C GLU A 103 2.46 10.64 -14.48
N HIS A 104 1.74 9.56 -14.77
CA HIS A 104 0.64 9.59 -15.74
C HIS A 104 -0.61 10.31 -15.22
N VAL A 105 -0.91 10.22 -13.92
CA VAL A 105 -2.01 10.91 -13.27
C VAL A 105 -1.75 12.42 -13.22
N LYS A 106 -0.54 12.85 -12.83
CA LYS A 106 -0.12 14.26 -12.87
C LYS A 106 -0.23 14.83 -14.29
N GLY A 107 0.15 14.05 -15.30
CA GLY A 107 0.01 14.40 -16.71
C GLY A 107 -1.42 14.34 -17.26
N ARG A 108 -2.42 13.91 -16.46
CA ARG A 108 -3.81 13.62 -16.88
C ARG A 108 -3.90 12.68 -18.09
N ARG A 109 -2.99 11.70 -18.13
CA ARG A 109 -2.80 10.76 -19.23
C ARG A 109 -2.95 9.29 -18.80
N LEU A 110 -3.33 9.01 -17.55
CA LEU A 110 -3.46 7.63 -17.05
C LEU A 110 -4.31 6.74 -17.96
N HIS A 111 -5.45 7.23 -18.46
CA HIS A 111 -6.34 6.55 -19.41
C HIS A 111 -5.67 6.10 -20.73
N ARG A 112 -4.47 6.60 -21.03
CA ARG A 112 -3.69 6.22 -22.22
C ARG A 112 -2.70 5.10 -21.94
N TYR A 113 -2.37 4.85 -20.68
CA TYR A 113 -1.38 3.87 -20.26
C TYR A 113 -2.00 2.73 -19.46
N MET A 114 -3.22 2.92 -18.95
CA MET A 114 -4.03 1.93 -18.26
C MET A 114 -5.40 1.84 -18.93
N ASP A 115 -6.03 0.67 -18.88
CA ASP A 115 -7.44 0.53 -19.25
C ASP A 115 -8.31 1.38 -18.32
N VAL A 116 -9.33 1.99 -18.90
CA VAL A 116 -10.25 2.86 -18.18
C VAL A 116 -10.93 2.14 -17.01
N PRO A 117 -11.45 0.91 -17.17
CA PRO A 117 -12.03 0.15 -16.07
C PRO A 117 -11.14 0.02 -14.84
N THR A 118 -9.91 -0.44 -15.02
CA THR A 118 -8.98 -0.59 -13.89
C THR A 118 -8.66 0.75 -13.24
N ALA A 119 -8.50 1.82 -14.04
CA ALA A 119 -8.25 3.15 -13.49
C ALA A 119 -9.42 3.69 -12.65
N GLU A 120 -10.66 3.43 -13.06
CA GLU A 120 -11.85 3.86 -12.32
C GLU A 120 -12.08 3.05 -11.05
N VAL A 121 -11.87 1.73 -11.09
CA VAL A 121 -11.91 0.88 -9.88
C VAL A 121 -10.83 1.32 -8.89
N LEU A 122 -9.61 1.63 -9.36
CA LEU A 122 -8.55 2.16 -8.50
C LEU A 122 -8.91 3.52 -7.88
N GLU A 123 -9.56 4.40 -8.63
CA GLU A 123 -10.06 5.68 -8.09
C GLU A 123 -11.09 5.45 -6.99
N ALA A 124 -12.01 4.50 -7.18
CA ALA A 124 -13.03 4.17 -6.20
C ALA A 124 -12.42 3.49 -4.94
N CYS A 125 -11.43 2.60 -5.11
CA CYS A 125 -10.63 2.09 -3.99
C CYS A 125 -9.92 3.23 -3.23
N ALA A 126 -9.29 4.16 -3.96
CA ALA A 126 -8.61 5.31 -3.36
C ALA A 126 -9.58 6.26 -2.64
N PHE A 127 -10.80 6.39 -3.14
CA PHE A 127 -11.86 7.12 -2.48
C PHE A 127 -12.20 6.51 -1.12
N HIS A 128 -12.44 5.19 -1.05
CA HIS A 128 -12.70 4.49 0.21
C HIS A 128 -11.50 4.51 1.17
N TRP A 129 -10.28 4.36 0.65
CA TRP A 129 -9.06 4.58 1.43
C TRP A 129 -9.03 5.97 2.08
N SER A 130 -9.40 7.02 1.32
CA SER A 130 -9.43 8.39 1.85
C SER A 130 -10.52 8.58 2.91
N ARG A 131 -11.66 7.87 2.80
CA ARG A 131 -12.71 7.85 3.83
C ARG A 131 -12.21 7.23 5.13
N VAL A 132 -11.56 6.06 5.07
CA VAL A 132 -10.95 5.41 6.25
C VAL A 132 -10.00 6.38 6.97
N ARG A 133 -9.11 7.04 6.21
CA ARG A 133 -8.19 8.01 6.81
C ARG A 133 -8.90 9.22 7.41
N ALA A 134 -9.87 9.79 6.70
CA ALA A 134 -10.63 10.91 7.22
C ALA A 134 -11.35 10.56 8.54
N ALA A 135 -11.89 9.34 8.65
CA ALA A 135 -12.51 8.86 9.89
C ALA A 135 -11.48 8.73 11.03
N LEU A 136 -10.31 8.15 10.75
CA LEU A 136 -9.24 7.90 11.74
C LEU A 136 -8.37 9.13 12.07
N ASP A 137 -8.46 10.18 11.26
CA ASP A 137 -7.86 11.50 11.51
C ASP A 137 -8.79 12.42 12.32
N SER A 138 -10.02 11.98 12.61
CA SER A 138 -10.93 12.74 13.46
C SER A 138 -10.42 12.85 14.90
N PRO A 139 -10.77 13.90 15.65
CA PRO A 139 -10.30 14.09 17.04
C PRO A 139 -10.63 12.91 17.97
N ALA A 140 -11.71 12.18 17.69
CA ALA A 140 -12.12 10.99 18.43
C ALA A 140 -11.10 9.84 18.34
N TRP A 141 -10.34 9.79 17.26
CA TRP A 141 -9.33 8.77 16.98
C TRP A 141 -7.90 9.32 17.14
N SER A 142 -7.71 10.39 17.91
CA SER A 142 -6.38 10.95 18.14
C SER A 142 -5.49 9.97 18.93
N PRO A 143 -4.26 9.67 18.48
CA PRO A 143 -3.36 8.75 19.16
C PRO A 143 -3.01 9.20 20.59
N ASP A 144 -3.05 10.50 20.87
CA ASP A 144 -2.77 11.06 22.20
C ASP A 144 -3.91 10.81 23.20
N VAL A 145 -5.09 10.46 22.70
CA VAL A 145 -6.33 10.29 23.47
C VAL A 145 -6.74 8.81 23.55
N LEU A 146 -6.30 8.00 22.59
CA LEU A 146 -6.61 6.57 22.51
C LEU A 146 -5.76 5.76 23.50
N GLU A 147 -6.42 4.98 24.34
CA GLU A 147 -5.75 4.07 25.27
C GLU A 147 -5.88 2.60 24.87
N GLY A 148 -4.82 1.83 25.10
CA GLY A 148 -4.82 0.37 25.04
C GLY A 148 -5.27 -0.21 23.69
N HIS A 149 -6.35 -0.99 23.73
CA HIS A 149 -6.89 -1.74 22.59
C HIS A 149 -7.29 -0.82 21.42
N TRP A 150 -7.83 0.37 21.68
CA TRP A 150 -8.32 1.27 20.62
C TRP A 150 -7.18 1.90 19.80
N PHE A 151 -6.02 2.13 20.43
CA PHE A 151 -4.82 2.54 19.70
C PHE A 151 -4.36 1.44 18.73
N ALA A 152 -4.37 0.19 19.17
CA ALA A 152 -4.00 -0.95 18.33
C ALA A 152 -4.98 -1.15 17.17
N VAL A 153 -6.29 -1.02 17.40
CA VAL A 153 -7.32 -1.09 16.34
C VAL A 153 -7.10 0.01 15.29
N ARG A 154 -6.84 1.26 15.71
CA ARG A 154 -6.55 2.36 14.79
C ARG A 154 -5.33 2.07 13.91
N ASP A 155 -4.22 1.67 14.54
CA ASP A 155 -2.97 1.39 13.82
C ASP A 155 -3.12 0.19 12.86
N GLN A 156 -3.82 -0.87 13.29
CA GLN A 156 -4.12 -2.01 12.44
C GLN A 156 -5.03 -1.64 11.27
N ALA A 157 -6.06 -0.81 11.48
CA ALA A 157 -6.94 -0.34 10.43
C ALA A 157 -6.20 0.53 9.40
N LEU A 158 -5.32 1.44 9.83
CA LEU A 158 -4.48 2.24 8.94
C LEU A 158 -3.55 1.37 8.10
N ARG A 159 -2.85 0.41 8.74
CA ARG A 159 -1.94 -0.50 8.04
C ARG A 159 -2.67 -1.39 7.05
N ALA A 160 -3.78 -2.00 7.47
CA ALA A 160 -4.58 -2.85 6.59
C ALA A 160 -5.13 -2.08 5.39
N CYS A 161 -5.55 -0.83 5.58
CA CYS A 161 -6.02 0.04 4.51
C CYS A 161 -4.90 0.40 3.51
N ASP A 162 -3.72 0.78 4.01
CA ASP A 162 -2.55 1.08 3.17
C ASP A 162 -2.04 -0.18 2.42
N GLU A 163 -2.01 -1.34 3.09
CA GLU A 163 -1.62 -2.62 2.49
C GLU A 163 -2.61 -3.06 1.40
N ALA A 164 -3.92 -2.98 1.66
CA ALA A 164 -4.95 -3.33 0.69
C ALA A 164 -4.88 -2.44 -0.55
N MET A 165 -4.66 -1.13 -0.39
CA MET A 165 -4.53 -0.22 -1.53
C MET A 165 -3.21 -0.43 -2.29
N LEU A 166 -2.11 -0.80 -1.61
CA LEU A 166 -0.87 -1.22 -2.27
C LEU A 166 -1.05 -2.53 -3.07
N GLU A 167 -1.78 -3.50 -2.52
CA GLU A 167 -2.15 -4.73 -3.21
C GLU A 167 -3.00 -4.44 -4.45
N ALA A 168 -3.95 -3.50 -4.35
CA ALA A 168 -4.74 -3.07 -5.51
C ALA A 168 -3.85 -2.48 -6.62
N ILE A 169 -2.86 -1.65 -6.28
CA ILE A 169 -1.87 -1.17 -7.25
C ILE A 169 -1.05 -2.31 -7.84
N TYR A 170 -0.62 -3.25 -7.01
CA TYR A 170 0.15 -4.41 -7.44
C TYR A 170 -0.63 -5.27 -8.44
N LEU A 171 -1.91 -5.50 -8.22
CA LEU A 171 -2.77 -6.23 -9.17
C LEU A 171 -2.99 -5.43 -10.46
N ALA A 172 -3.26 -4.13 -10.32
CA ALA A 172 -3.49 -3.23 -11.45
C ALA A 172 -2.24 -3.00 -12.31
N ARG A 173 -1.03 -3.30 -11.82
CA ARG A 173 0.22 -3.12 -12.59
C ARG A 173 0.20 -3.87 -13.93
N ALA A 174 -0.47 -5.03 -13.99
CA ALA A 174 -0.54 -5.85 -15.20
C ALA A 174 -1.31 -5.15 -16.32
N SER A 175 -2.18 -4.20 -15.97
CA SER A 175 -2.91 -3.37 -16.91
C SER A 175 -2.13 -2.13 -17.39
N LEU A 176 -1.06 -1.77 -16.68
CA LEU A 176 -0.21 -0.62 -16.97
C LEU A 176 0.76 -0.95 -18.10
N SER A 177 0.53 -0.35 -19.27
CA SER A 177 1.33 -0.52 -20.48
C SER A 177 2.39 0.58 -20.59
N ASP A 178 3.62 0.21 -20.94
CA ASP A 178 4.68 1.17 -21.31
C ASP A 178 4.38 1.89 -22.64
N LYS A 179 3.54 1.29 -23.49
CA LYS A 179 3.08 1.88 -24.75
C LYS A 179 1.75 2.60 -24.57
N ARG A 180 1.65 3.79 -25.16
CA ARG A 180 0.43 4.60 -25.22
C ARG A 180 -0.65 3.86 -26.03
N ARG A 181 -1.75 3.46 -25.38
CA ARG A 181 -2.93 2.88 -26.04
C ARG A 181 -3.55 3.95 -26.96
N SER A 182 -3.73 3.61 -28.24
CA SER A 182 -4.15 4.60 -29.24
C SER A 182 -5.65 4.88 -29.23
N ASN A 183 -6.50 3.94 -28.80
CA ASN A 183 -7.94 4.14 -28.65
C ASN A 183 -8.46 3.20 -27.56
N SER A 184 -8.90 3.73 -26.42
CA SER A 184 -9.77 3.00 -25.49
C SER A 184 -11.18 3.59 -25.59
N PRO A 185 -12.23 2.76 -25.72
CA PRO A 185 -13.61 3.25 -25.73
C PRO A 185 -13.93 3.93 -24.40
N GLU A 186 -14.71 5.02 -24.46
CA GLU A 186 -15.24 5.72 -23.30
C GLU A 186 -16.26 4.82 -22.59
N ILE A 187 -15.84 4.06 -21.60
CA ILE A 187 -16.75 3.37 -20.68
C ILE A 187 -17.14 4.37 -19.58
N LEU A 188 -18.44 4.51 -19.31
CA LEU A 188 -19.12 5.60 -18.58
C LEU A 188 -19.33 5.28 -17.10
N GLU A 189 -19.02 6.23 -16.19
CA GLU A 189 -19.61 6.44 -14.84
C GLU A 189 -20.20 5.21 -14.13
N TRP A 190 -19.41 4.15 -13.91
CA TRP A 190 -19.91 2.88 -13.35
C TRP A 190 -19.12 2.38 -12.13
N ALA A 191 -18.05 3.08 -11.72
CA ALA A 191 -17.17 2.60 -10.66
C ALA A 191 -17.75 2.75 -9.24
N GLU A 192 -18.72 3.65 -9.03
CA GLU A 192 -19.46 3.71 -7.76
C GLU A 192 -20.48 2.55 -7.68
N ASP A 193 -21.23 2.32 -8.77
CA ASP A 193 -22.11 1.15 -8.91
C ASP A 193 -21.35 -0.18 -8.90
N PHE A 194 -20.03 -0.17 -9.20
CA PHE A 194 -19.21 -1.38 -9.27
C PHE A 194 -19.18 -2.13 -7.94
N PHE A 195 -19.24 -1.43 -6.81
CA PHE A 195 -19.22 -2.04 -5.48
C PHE A 195 -20.60 -2.30 -4.90
N ASP A 196 -21.67 -1.79 -5.53
CA ASP A 196 -23.06 -2.02 -5.13
C ASP A 196 -23.73 -3.17 -5.91
N VAL A 197 -23.20 -3.53 -7.08
CA VAL A 197 -23.78 -4.54 -7.98
C VAL A 197 -22.95 -5.83 -7.97
N ASP A 198 -23.61 -6.97 -8.19
CA ASP A 198 -22.96 -8.28 -8.30
C ASP A 198 -21.89 -8.28 -9.42
N VAL A 199 -20.65 -8.65 -9.06
CA VAL A 199 -19.47 -8.62 -9.95
C VAL A 199 -19.72 -9.41 -11.21
N ASP A 200 -20.46 -10.52 -11.11
CA ASP A 200 -20.74 -11.39 -12.24
C ASP A 200 -21.73 -10.75 -13.22
N ASP A 201 -22.65 -9.91 -12.76
CA ASP A 201 -23.57 -9.15 -13.64
C ASP A 201 -22.87 -7.96 -14.30
N LEU A 202 -21.90 -7.35 -13.62
CA LEU A 202 -21.00 -6.36 -14.19
C LEU A 202 -20.07 -6.95 -15.25
N LEU A 203 -19.43 -8.09 -14.93
CA LEU A 203 -18.58 -8.81 -15.88
C LEU A 203 -19.37 -9.29 -17.10
N LYS A 204 -20.63 -9.70 -16.94
CA LYS A 204 -21.53 -10.00 -18.07
C LYS A 204 -21.83 -8.76 -18.91
N LYS A 205 -22.17 -7.62 -18.29
CA LYS A 205 -22.38 -6.35 -19.02
C LYS A 205 -21.12 -5.91 -19.80
N LEU A 206 -19.94 -6.21 -19.26
CA LEU A 206 -18.63 -5.93 -19.88
C LEU A 206 -18.27 -6.95 -20.98
N GLY A 207 -18.62 -8.23 -20.80
CA GLY A 207 -18.35 -9.34 -21.72
C GLY A 207 -19.25 -9.39 -22.94
N VAL A 208 -20.45 -8.81 -22.90
CA VAL A 208 -21.44 -8.88 -24.01
C VAL A 208 -21.12 -7.94 -25.18
N LYS A 209 -20.15 -7.01 -25.08
CA LYS A 209 -19.86 -6.03 -26.16
C LYS A 209 -18.53 -6.16 -26.92
N HIS A 210 -17.62 -7.08 -26.56
CA HIS A 210 -16.25 -7.04 -27.10
C HIS A 210 -15.72 -8.36 -27.68
N ALA A 211 -16.59 -9.32 -28.00
CA ALA A 211 -16.21 -10.44 -28.87
C ALA A 211 -16.32 -10.01 -30.36
N SER A 212 -15.47 -9.08 -30.79
CA SER A 212 -15.24 -8.85 -32.21
C SER A 212 -13.73 -8.73 -32.49
N THR A 213 -13.17 -9.86 -32.92
CA THR A 213 -12.16 -9.95 -33.98
C THR A 213 -10.98 -8.97 -33.92
N ASP A 214 -10.01 -9.25 -33.04
CA ASP A 214 -8.58 -9.34 -33.39
C ASP A 214 -7.80 -9.74 -32.12
N GLU A 215 -7.21 -10.93 -32.12
CA GLU A 215 -6.67 -11.59 -30.92
C GLU A 215 -5.35 -11.01 -30.37
N ASP A 216 -4.82 -9.91 -30.92
CA ASP A 216 -3.52 -9.35 -30.50
C ASP A 216 -3.55 -7.86 -30.08
N VAL A 217 -4.73 -7.24 -29.94
CA VAL A 217 -4.86 -5.79 -29.69
C VAL A 217 -5.47 -5.49 -28.31
N TYR A 218 -4.61 -5.57 -27.28
CA TYR A 218 -4.68 -4.83 -26.01
C TYR A 218 -5.85 -5.05 -25.03
N GLY A 219 -5.57 -5.86 -23.98
CA GLY A 219 -5.36 -5.28 -22.65
C GLY A 219 -6.58 -5.01 -21.76
N TYR A 220 -7.72 -5.67 -21.99
CA TYR A 220 -8.77 -5.81 -20.98
C TYR A 220 -8.64 -7.19 -20.32
N GLN A 221 -8.30 -7.23 -19.04
CA GLN A 221 -8.20 -8.48 -18.29
C GLN A 221 -9.33 -8.53 -17.24
N PRO A 222 -10.51 -9.08 -17.59
CA PRO A 222 -11.62 -9.19 -16.66
C PRO A 222 -11.26 -9.98 -15.39
N ALA A 223 -10.30 -10.91 -15.50
CA ALA A 223 -9.77 -11.68 -14.38
C ALA A 223 -9.14 -10.81 -13.25
N LEU A 224 -8.60 -9.63 -13.57
CA LEU A 224 -8.02 -8.71 -12.57
C LEU A 224 -9.09 -7.91 -11.82
N LEU A 225 -10.27 -7.72 -12.42
CA LEU A 225 -11.32 -6.89 -11.81
C LEU A 225 -11.95 -7.54 -10.59
N ARG A 226 -12.04 -8.88 -10.54
CA ARG A 226 -12.60 -9.61 -9.40
C ARG A 226 -11.78 -9.41 -8.11
N PRO A 227 -10.45 -9.62 -8.07
CA PRO A 227 -9.69 -9.37 -6.85
C PRO A 227 -9.63 -7.88 -6.50
N LEU A 228 -9.60 -6.97 -7.48
CA LEU A 228 -9.72 -5.53 -7.23
C LEU A 228 -11.06 -5.15 -6.61
N HIS A 229 -12.15 -5.75 -7.08
CA HIS A 229 -13.48 -5.57 -6.49
C HIS A 229 -13.49 -6.00 -5.02
N GLN A 230 -12.96 -7.18 -4.71
CA GLN A 230 -12.89 -7.68 -3.34
C GLN A 230 -12.12 -6.75 -2.41
N ILE A 231 -11.00 -6.18 -2.88
CA ILE A 231 -10.24 -5.18 -2.12
C ILE A 231 -11.09 -3.92 -1.90
N GLY A 232 -11.72 -3.39 -2.95
CA GLY A 232 -12.54 -2.19 -2.85
C GLY A 232 -13.74 -2.36 -1.93
N THR A 233 -14.43 -3.51 -1.98
CA THR A 233 -15.53 -3.82 -1.04
C THR A 233 -15.05 -3.88 0.40
N LYS A 234 -13.87 -4.49 0.66
CA LYS A 234 -13.30 -4.55 2.01
C LYS A 234 -12.91 -3.17 2.52
N LEU A 235 -12.33 -2.32 1.67
CA LEU A 235 -12.02 -0.93 1.99
C LEU A 235 -13.28 -0.13 2.29
N ARG A 236 -14.36 -0.35 1.54
CA ARG A 236 -15.66 0.27 1.80
C ARG A 236 -16.25 -0.17 3.14
N THR A 237 -16.32 -1.47 3.40
CA THR A 237 -16.82 -1.98 4.69
C THR A 237 -15.97 -1.44 5.83
N LEU A 238 -14.65 -1.41 5.69
CA LEU A 238 -13.76 -0.81 6.70
C LEU A 238 -14.07 0.69 6.91
N ALA A 239 -14.28 1.44 5.83
CA ALA A 239 -14.66 2.86 5.92
C ALA A 239 -15.99 3.04 6.66
N ASP A 240 -17.01 2.28 6.28
CA ASP A 240 -18.35 2.34 6.87
C ASP A 240 -18.30 1.99 8.37
N GLU A 241 -17.54 0.94 8.75
CA GLU A 241 -17.34 0.57 10.16
C GLU A 241 -16.58 1.65 10.95
N MET A 242 -15.53 2.25 10.39
CA MET A 242 -14.77 3.30 11.09
C MET A 242 -15.54 4.61 11.22
N GLU A 243 -16.44 4.91 10.29
CA GLU A 243 -17.33 6.08 10.37
C GLU A 243 -18.49 5.86 11.35
N GLN A 244 -18.98 4.63 11.47
CA GLN A 244 -20.08 4.27 12.39
C GLN A 244 -19.59 3.94 13.80
N ALA A 245 -18.31 3.57 13.95
CA ALA A 245 -17.73 3.24 15.25
C ALA A 245 -17.94 4.42 16.22
N PRO A 246 -18.61 4.20 17.37
CA PRO A 246 -18.80 5.25 18.34
C PRO A 246 -17.43 5.74 18.79
N ALA A 247 -17.25 7.06 18.83
CA ALA A 247 -16.03 7.69 19.33
C ALA A 247 -15.62 6.97 20.64
N PRO A 248 -14.41 6.38 20.71
CA PRO A 248 -14.00 5.64 21.89
C PRO A 248 -14.12 6.59 23.07
N GLN A 249 -15.07 6.31 23.97
CA GLN A 249 -15.35 7.20 25.08
C GLN A 249 -14.06 7.36 25.86
N VAL A 250 -13.54 8.59 25.85
CA VAL A 250 -12.44 9.04 26.71
C VAL A 250 -12.97 8.97 28.13
N ARG A 251 -13.01 7.77 28.72
CA ARG A 251 -13.06 7.67 30.17
C ARG A 251 -11.68 8.13 30.60
N PRO A 252 -11.54 9.25 31.31
CA PRO A 252 -10.28 9.59 31.93
C PRO A 252 -9.97 8.44 32.91
N MET A 253 -9.16 7.47 32.48
CA MET A 253 -8.54 6.53 33.39
C MET A 253 -7.61 7.39 34.22
N THR A 254 -8.07 7.69 35.43
CA THR A 254 -7.28 8.24 36.51
C THR A 254 -6.15 7.28 36.80
N ALA A 255 -5.07 7.32 36.01
CA ALA A 255 -3.77 6.69 36.25
C ALA A 255 -3.82 5.33 36.96
N ALA A 256 -4.84 4.52 36.68
CA ALA A 256 -4.88 3.14 37.10
C ALA A 256 -3.94 2.51 36.10
N ARG A 257 -2.67 2.36 36.52
CA ARG A 257 -1.79 1.32 35.99
C ARG A 257 -2.70 0.23 35.46
N GLN A 258 -2.72 0.01 34.16
CA GLN A 258 -3.27 -1.22 33.60
C GLN A 258 -2.51 -2.32 34.33
N SER A 259 -3.08 -2.77 35.43
CA SER A 259 -2.54 -3.85 36.23
C SER A 259 -2.43 -4.97 35.24
N SER A 260 -1.28 -5.65 35.21
CA SER A 260 -1.10 -6.84 34.38
C SER A 260 -2.30 -7.78 34.49
N ALA A 261 -3.00 -7.80 35.64
CA ALA A 261 -4.28 -8.47 35.83
C ALA A 261 -5.38 -8.04 34.84
N SER A 262 -5.63 -6.74 34.63
CA SER A 262 -6.65 -6.25 33.69
C SER A 262 -6.35 -6.57 32.22
N ALA A 263 -5.07 -6.56 31.83
CA ALA A 263 -4.64 -6.99 30.49
C ALA A 263 -4.77 -8.51 30.33
N ILE A 264 -4.47 -9.28 31.38
CA ILE A 264 -4.69 -10.73 31.42
C ILE A 264 -6.20 -11.03 31.35
N ASP A 265 -7.04 -10.31 32.07
CA ASP A 265 -8.49 -10.50 32.05
C ASP A 265 -9.09 -10.18 30.67
N LEU A 266 -8.60 -9.12 30.01
CA LEU A 266 -9.00 -8.78 28.65
C LEU A 266 -8.59 -9.89 27.66
N THR A 267 -7.33 -10.34 27.71
CA THR A 267 -6.84 -11.41 26.82
C THR A 267 -7.53 -12.75 27.10
N LEU A 268 -7.83 -13.08 28.35
CA LEU A 268 -8.64 -14.24 28.71
C LEU A 268 -10.07 -14.12 28.19
N SER A 269 -10.65 -12.92 28.19
CA SER A 269 -11.98 -12.68 27.63
C SER A 269 -12.01 -12.83 26.11
N GLU A 270 -10.97 -12.35 25.41
CA GLU A 270 -10.81 -12.48 23.95
C GLU A 270 -10.58 -13.94 23.56
N ILE A 271 -9.72 -14.68 24.27
CA ILE A 271 -9.54 -16.13 24.08
C ILE A 271 -10.85 -16.88 24.35
N GLY A 272 -11.61 -16.46 25.36
CA GLY A 272 -12.92 -17.02 25.67
C GLY A 272 -13.98 -16.73 24.62
N ALA A 273 -13.91 -15.58 23.94
CA ALA A 273 -14.78 -15.22 22.82
C ALA A 273 -14.41 -16.02 21.57
N LEU A 274 -13.13 -16.13 21.25
CA LEU A 274 -12.62 -16.95 20.14
C LEU A 274 -13.01 -18.42 20.29
N LYS A 275 -12.86 -19.00 21.48
CA LYS A 275 -13.29 -20.40 21.74
C LYS A 275 -14.79 -20.61 21.60
N ARG A 276 -15.61 -19.57 21.85
CA ARG A 276 -17.05 -19.65 21.65
C ARG A 276 -17.40 -19.57 20.17
N ALA A 277 -16.78 -18.65 19.45
CA ALA A 277 -16.91 -18.56 17.99
C ALA A 277 -16.47 -19.85 17.29
N GLU A 278 -15.39 -20.50 17.76
CA GLU A 278 -14.91 -21.78 17.24
C GLU A 278 -15.91 -22.92 17.47
N ARG A 279 -16.51 -23.00 18.67
CA ARG A 279 -17.56 -24.00 18.96
C ARG A 279 -18.83 -23.78 18.14
N GLU A 280 -19.25 -22.53 17.98
CA GLU A 280 -20.41 -22.20 17.14
C GLU A 280 -20.13 -22.56 15.67
N LEU A 281 -18.90 -22.36 15.21
CA LEU A 281 -18.46 -22.80 13.89
C LEU A 281 -18.51 -24.32 13.75
N ASP A 282 -17.95 -25.06 14.71
CA ASP A 282 -17.97 -26.53 14.73
C ASP A 282 -19.39 -27.10 14.78
N ASP A 283 -20.27 -26.52 15.59
CA ASP A 283 -21.68 -26.91 15.67
C ASP A 283 -22.40 -26.62 14.34
N SER A 284 -22.10 -25.49 13.70
CA SER A 284 -22.65 -25.16 12.38
C SER A 284 -22.17 -26.10 11.27
N ILE A 285 -20.92 -26.58 11.36
CA ILE A 285 -20.35 -27.54 10.41
C ILE A 285 -20.99 -28.92 10.60
N ARG A 286 -21.18 -29.36 11.84
CA ARG A 286 -21.87 -30.63 12.14
C ARG A 286 -23.32 -30.62 11.66
N GLN A 287 -24.06 -29.55 11.92
CA GLN A 287 -25.44 -29.41 11.43
C GLN A 287 -25.54 -29.45 9.90
N ARG A 288 -24.51 -28.99 9.17
CA ARG A 288 -24.46 -29.08 7.70
C ARG A 288 -24.06 -30.45 7.17
N LEU A 289 -23.44 -31.31 7.99
CA LEU A 289 -23.06 -32.67 7.60
C LEU A 289 -24.15 -33.71 7.89
N ASP A 290 -25.06 -33.39 8.83
CA ASP A 290 -26.21 -34.23 9.19
C ASP A 290 -27.46 -33.97 8.30
N HIS A 291 -27.35 -33.07 7.31
CA HIS A 291 -28.36 -32.75 6.29
C HIS A 291 -27.87 -33.09 4.88
#